data_AF-A0AAW1WXX1-F1
#
_entry.id   AF-A0AAW1WXX1-F1
#
_cell.length_a   1.000
_cell.length_b   1.000
_cell.length_c   1.000
_cell.angle_alpha   90.00
_cell.angle_beta   90.00
_cell.angle_gamma   90.00
#
_symmetry.space_group_name_H-M   'P 1'
#
loop_
_entity.id
_entity.type
_entity.pdbx_description
1 polymer ?
#
loop_
_entity_poly.entity_id
_entity_poly.type
_entity_poly.pdbx_seq_one_letter_code
_entity_poly.pdbx_strand_id
1 'polypeptide(L)'
;MRNFLWEGSGEGHKDHLIKWDLVSKSKEKGGLEIGNLAAKNIALMGKWLWRFPIEQESLWHCVIRSKYGYQENGWDSNLVVRGSSRSPWKDISAVLCKFSNCVQLIVGDGRRVRFWEDSWVGDRPLSEVFPRLFRLSRLHNCSIESLSIPNSIPVSWNFGFRRNLNDEEALEVSALLVLVANISLIGSKKDSRRWKLEASGFFSCKSFRHFISNDSSVPSFDPANFIWKSKVPTKIKILGWLVAHGRLNTCEMLQRRRPFCCFSPHWCVLCKRNGENANHIFLQCEAASFLWQKLYREAGVIWGSPVQISALFVQNLGGFGKGKKAKVLWGCGILAIFWVLWSERNRRIFEAYEGVGFEVLWDRVRFWVALWASVTEIFKDYSFSSILRDWRAAAV
;
A
#
# COMPACT_ATOMS: atom_id res chain seq x y z
N MET A 1 8.58 -17.52 -1.18
CA MET A 1 7.44 -16.89 -0.45
C MET A 1 6.17 -16.83 -1.30
N ARG A 2 6.23 -16.38 -2.57
CA ARG A 2 5.08 -16.40 -3.49
C ARG A 2 4.40 -17.77 -3.55
N ASN A 3 5.19 -18.80 -3.80
CA ASN A 3 4.75 -20.18 -3.92
C ASN A 3 4.17 -20.73 -2.61
N PHE A 4 4.82 -20.46 -1.48
CA PHE A 4 4.35 -20.87 -0.14
C PHE A 4 2.89 -20.48 0.16
N LEU A 5 2.46 -19.27 -0.25
CA LEU A 5 1.08 -18.81 -0.01
C LEU A 5 0.04 -19.68 -0.73
N TRP A 6 0.41 -20.25 -1.88
CA TRP A 6 -0.50 -20.94 -2.77
C TRP A 6 -0.32 -22.46 -2.78
N GLU A 7 0.89 -22.97 -2.53
CA GLU A 7 1.26 -24.37 -2.76
C GLU A 7 0.80 -25.34 -1.67
N GLY A 8 0.47 -24.92 -0.45
CA GLY A 8 -0.01 -25.84 0.60
C GLY A 8 0.87 -27.10 0.78
N SER A 9 0.32 -28.19 1.33
CA SER A 9 1.08 -29.41 1.70
C SER A 9 0.96 -30.57 0.72
N GLY A 10 0.78 -30.33 -0.58
CA GLY A 10 0.60 -31.40 -1.58
C GLY A 10 1.57 -31.28 -2.74
N GLU A 11 1.82 -32.39 -3.44
CA GLU A 11 2.63 -32.42 -4.65
C GLU A 11 1.87 -31.76 -5.82
N GLY A 12 2.58 -30.90 -6.58
CA GLY A 12 2.05 -30.21 -7.75
C GLY A 12 2.03 -28.67 -7.63
N HIS A 13 2.31 -28.00 -8.75
CA HIS A 13 2.29 -26.54 -8.82
C HIS A 13 0.86 -26.01 -8.67
N LYS A 14 0.59 -25.22 -7.63
CA LYS A 14 -0.74 -24.62 -7.42
C LYS A 14 -0.85 -23.24 -8.07
N ASP A 15 -2.00 -23.00 -8.68
CA ASP A 15 -2.27 -21.75 -9.37
C ASP A 15 -2.32 -20.57 -8.38
N HIS A 16 -1.57 -19.52 -8.69
CA HIS A 16 -1.64 -18.26 -7.94
C HIS A 16 -2.98 -17.58 -8.23
N LEU A 17 -3.86 -17.50 -7.24
CA LEU A 17 -5.19 -16.89 -7.45
C LEU A 17 -5.10 -15.39 -7.69
N ILE A 18 -4.13 -14.73 -7.04
CA ILE A 18 -3.92 -13.28 -7.07
C ILE A 18 -2.46 -12.95 -7.41
N LYS A 19 -2.26 -11.93 -8.24
CA LYS A 19 -0.93 -11.40 -8.59
C LYS A 19 -0.19 -10.96 -7.33
N TRP A 20 1.07 -11.38 -7.20
CA TRP A 20 1.89 -11.10 -6.02
C TRP A 20 2.09 -9.61 -5.72
N ASP A 21 2.12 -8.78 -6.77
CA ASP A 21 2.25 -7.33 -6.61
C ASP A 21 1.06 -6.75 -5.85
N LEU A 22 -0.15 -7.29 -6.07
CA LEU A 22 -1.34 -6.94 -5.30
C LEU A 22 -1.27 -7.54 -3.88
N VAL A 23 -0.87 -8.80 -3.73
CA VAL A 23 -0.69 -9.46 -2.42
C VAL A 23 0.22 -8.65 -1.49
N SER A 24 1.27 -8.04 -2.06
CA SER A 24 2.27 -7.28 -1.30
C SER A 24 1.84 -5.87 -0.91
N LYS A 25 0.70 -5.38 -1.43
CA LYS A 25 0.13 -4.07 -1.07
C LYS A 25 -0.52 -4.10 0.32
N SER A 26 -0.84 -2.92 0.84
CA SER A 26 -1.56 -2.79 2.10
C SER A 26 -2.99 -3.34 2.00
N LYS A 27 -3.60 -3.67 3.13
CA LYS A 27 -4.99 -4.18 3.15
C LYS A 27 -5.97 -3.14 2.62
N GLU A 28 -5.72 -1.86 2.89
CA GLU A 28 -6.49 -0.72 2.38
C GLU A 28 -6.42 -0.59 0.86
N LYS A 29 -5.36 -1.10 0.23
CA LYS A 29 -5.20 -1.17 -1.23
C LYS A 29 -5.55 -2.55 -1.79
N GLY A 30 -6.21 -3.41 -0.99
CA GLY A 30 -6.67 -4.72 -1.40
C GLY A 30 -5.60 -5.82 -1.39
N GLY A 31 -4.44 -5.58 -0.80
CA GLY A 31 -3.40 -6.60 -0.57
C GLY A 31 -3.53 -7.33 0.77
N LEU A 32 -2.48 -8.07 1.13
CA LEU A 32 -2.37 -8.84 2.38
C LEU A 32 -1.27 -8.29 3.31
N GLU A 33 -0.62 -7.18 2.96
CA GLU A 33 0.53 -6.60 3.69
C GLU A 33 1.73 -7.55 3.80
N ILE A 34 1.79 -8.57 2.94
CA ILE A 34 2.93 -9.49 2.92
C ILE A 34 4.16 -8.72 2.46
N GLY A 35 5.27 -8.94 3.16
CA GLY A 35 6.50 -8.20 2.95
C GLY A 35 6.97 -8.20 1.51
N ASN A 36 6.98 -7.03 0.86
CA ASN A 36 7.66 -6.85 -0.42
C ASN A 36 9.18 -6.83 -0.16
N LEU A 37 9.85 -7.98 -0.33
CA LEU A 37 11.30 -8.08 -0.15
C LEU A 37 12.07 -7.18 -1.12
N ALA A 38 11.59 -6.97 -2.34
CA ALA A 38 12.25 -6.08 -3.30
C ALA A 38 12.21 -4.63 -2.80
N ALA A 39 11.04 -4.15 -2.35
CA ALA A 39 10.92 -2.81 -1.76
C ALA A 39 11.73 -2.67 -0.46
N LYS A 40 11.77 -3.72 0.38
CA LYS A 40 12.63 -3.76 1.57
C LYS A 40 14.12 -3.69 1.21
N ASN A 41 14.54 -4.40 0.17
CA ASN A 41 15.92 -4.37 -0.32
C ASN A 41 16.30 -2.98 -0.82
N ILE A 42 15.44 -2.33 -1.62
CA ILE A 42 15.62 -0.94 -2.05
C ILE A 42 15.75 -0.01 -0.85
N ALA A 43 14.89 -0.19 0.16
CA ALA A 43 14.95 0.62 1.38
C ALA A 43 16.27 0.43 2.16
N LEU A 44 16.76 -0.82 2.25
CA LEU A 44 18.04 -1.13 2.89
C LEU A 44 19.23 -0.53 2.11
N MET A 45 19.18 -0.55 0.77
CA MET A 45 20.16 0.13 -0.07
C MET A 45 20.15 1.65 0.16
N GLY A 46 18.96 2.27 0.28
CA GLY A 46 18.82 3.67 0.65
C GLY A 46 19.45 4.04 2.01
N LYS A 47 19.49 3.09 2.96
CA LYS A 47 20.17 3.29 4.26
C LYS A 47 21.66 3.58 4.07
N TRP A 48 22.31 2.91 3.11
CA TRP A 48 23.73 3.13 2.82
C TRP A 48 23.97 4.51 2.20
N LEU A 49 23.08 4.96 1.30
CA LEU A 49 23.12 6.32 0.74
C LEU A 49 22.94 7.39 1.83
N TRP A 50 22.07 7.15 2.81
CA TRP A 50 21.91 8.04 3.97
C TRP A 50 23.17 8.13 4.83
N ARG A 51 23.82 6.99 5.08
CA ARG A 51 25.03 6.90 5.93
C ARG A 51 26.28 7.46 5.26
N PHE A 52 26.36 7.38 3.93
CA PHE A 52 27.54 7.76 3.16
C PHE A 52 28.12 9.15 3.49
N PRO A 53 27.34 10.25 3.49
CA PRO A 53 27.88 11.56 3.84
C PRO A 53 28.13 11.77 5.34
N ILE A 54 27.67 10.87 6.21
CA ILE A 54 27.74 10.96 7.68
C ILE A 54 28.98 10.21 8.19
N GLU A 55 29.20 8.98 7.72
CA GLU A 55 30.23 8.08 8.22
C GLU A 55 31.54 8.19 7.43
N GLN A 56 32.00 9.42 7.21
CA GLN A 56 33.14 9.70 6.31
C GLN A 56 34.48 9.08 6.78
N GLU A 57 34.60 8.80 8.07
CA GLU A 57 35.80 8.23 8.69
C GLU A 57 35.80 6.69 8.72
N SER A 58 34.69 6.06 8.35
CA SER A 58 34.58 4.61 8.38
C SER A 58 35.37 3.94 7.25
N LEU A 59 35.94 2.75 7.53
CA LEU A 59 36.71 1.98 6.54
C LEU A 59 35.91 1.71 5.26
N TRP A 60 34.62 1.37 5.39
CA TRP A 60 33.77 1.08 4.24
C TRP A 60 33.63 2.31 3.35
N HIS A 61 33.44 3.50 3.94
CA HIS A 61 33.35 4.74 3.19
C HIS A 61 34.67 5.06 2.48
N CYS A 62 35.82 4.88 3.15
CA CYS A 62 37.14 5.08 2.54
C CYS A 62 37.34 4.18 1.31
N VAL A 63 36.94 2.90 1.38
CA VAL A 63 37.02 1.97 0.24
C VAL A 63 36.15 2.44 -0.93
N ILE A 64 34.91 2.84 -0.66
CA ILE A 64 33.99 3.35 -1.70
C ILE A 64 34.53 4.63 -2.31
N ARG A 65 35.01 5.57 -1.49
CA ARG A 65 35.60 6.83 -1.93
C ARG A 65 36.81 6.58 -2.83
N SER A 66 37.73 5.71 -2.43
CA SER A 66 38.92 5.41 -3.25
C SER A 66 38.58 4.73 -4.57
N LYS A 67 37.53 3.90 -4.60
CA LYS A 67 37.14 3.14 -5.79
C LYS A 67 36.29 3.95 -6.79
N TYR A 68 35.38 4.78 -6.30
CA TYR A 68 34.39 5.47 -7.15
C TYR A 68 34.50 7.00 -7.12
N GLY A 69 35.21 7.59 -6.15
CA GLY A 69 35.28 9.03 -5.97
C GLY A 69 33.98 9.66 -5.45
N TYR A 70 33.94 10.99 -5.46
CA TYR A 70 32.78 11.80 -5.05
C TYR A 70 32.17 12.55 -6.22
N GLN A 71 30.89 12.85 -6.10
CA GLN A 71 30.26 13.96 -6.81
C GLN A 71 30.83 15.30 -6.32
N GLU A 72 30.70 16.35 -7.12
CA GLU A 72 31.30 17.67 -6.85
C GLU A 72 30.93 18.25 -5.47
N ASN A 73 29.71 18.01 -5.01
CA ASN A 73 29.20 18.47 -3.71
C ASN A 73 29.54 17.54 -2.53
N GLY A 74 30.25 16.44 -2.80
CA GLY A 74 30.71 15.46 -1.82
C GLY A 74 29.59 14.69 -1.12
N TRP A 75 28.33 14.82 -1.55
CA TRP A 75 27.17 14.19 -0.89
C TRP A 75 27.06 12.69 -1.16
N ASP A 76 27.42 12.29 -2.38
CA ASP A 76 27.30 10.92 -2.85
C ASP A 76 28.56 10.54 -3.66
N SER A 77 28.77 9.23 -3.84
CA SER A 77 29.79 8.74 -4.75
C SER A 77 29.41 9.00 -6.20
N ASN A 78 30.38 8.97 -7.13
CA ASN A 78 30.04 8.96 -8.55
C ASN A 78 29.19 7.74 -8.93
N LEU A 79 28.35 7.90 -9.95
CA LEU A 79 27.57 6.81 -10.51
C LEU A 79 28.50 5.78 -11.16
N VAL A 80 28.27 4.50 -10.89
CA VAL A 80 29.11 3.41 -11.39
C VAL A 80 28.73 3.08 -12.84
N VAL A 81 29.48 3.62 -13.82
CA VAL A 81 29.16 3.51 -15.26
C VAL A 81 29.88 2.34 -15.98
N ARG A 82 31.01 1.81 -15.48
CA ARG A 82 31.74 0.71 -16.14
C ARG A 82 32.31 -0.34 -15.16
N GLY A 83 32.25 -1.62 -15.55
CA GLY A 83 32.94 -2.75 -14.92
C GLY A 83 32.11 -4.04 -14.81
N SER A 84 32.66 -5.15 -15.31
CA SER A 84 32.09 -6.50 -15.48
C SER A 84 32.00 -7.34 -14.18
N SER A 85 32.05 -6.73 -13.01
CA SER A 85 31.96 -7.44 -11.71
C SER A 85 30.72 -7.02 -10.93
N ARG A 86 30.03 -8.01 -10.34
CA ARG A 86 28.90 -7.78 -9.43
C ARG A 86 29.41 -7.01 -8.21
N SER A 87 29.14 -5.71 -8.17
CA SER A 87 29.54 -4.82 -7.08
C SER A 87 28.30 -4.38 -6.30
N PRO A 88 28.20 -4.68 -5.00
CA PRO A 88 27.06 -4.26 -4.17
C PRO A 88 26.81 -2.74 -4.21
N TRP A 89 27.87 -1.94 -4.37
CA TRP A 89 27.74 -0.49 -4.46
C TRP A 89 27.07 -0.02 -5.75
N LYS A 90 27.21 -0.78 -6.85
CA LYS A 90 26.51 -0.49 -8.11
C LYS A 90 24.99 -0.54 -7.91
N ASP A 91 24.51 -1.55 -7.20
CA ASP A 91 23.08 -1.71 -6.89
C ASP A 91 22.59 -0.61 -5.93
N ILE A 92 23.42 -0.22 -4.95
CA ILE A 92 23.13 0.91 -4.05
C ILE A 92 23.04 2.23 -4.83
N SER A 93 24.01 2.52 -5.70
CA SER A 93 24.01 3.73 -6.53
C SER A 93 22.81 3.79 -7.48
N ALA A 94 22.30 2.65 -7.96
CA ALA A 94 21.11 2.61 -8.81
C ALA A 94 19.82 3.09 -8.10
N VAL A 95 19.79 3.09 -6.76
CA VAL A 95 18.66 3.60 -5.96
C VAL A 95 18.70 5.11 -5.78
N LEU A 96 19.84 5.77 -6.07
CA LEU A 96 20.08 7.17 -5.76
C LEU A 96 18.98 8.11 -6.26
N CYS A 97 18.56 7.99 -7.52
CA CYS A 97 17.51 8.84 -8.09
C CYS A 97 16.19 8.78 -7.28
N LYS A 98 15.73 7.59 -6.90
CA LYS A 98 14.52 7.44 -6.07
C LYS A 98 14.71 7.95 -4.65
N PHE A 99 15.91 7.78 -4.10
CA PHE A 99 16.27 8.23 -2.76
C PHE A 99 16.33 9.76 -2.68
N SER A 100 16.94 10.42 -3.67
CA SER A 100 17.09 11.89 -3.71
C SER A 100 15.75 12.61 -3.69
N ASN A 101 14.69 12.05 -4.29
CA ASN A 101 13.34 12.59 -4.22
C ASN A 101 12.77 12.68 -2.79
N CYS A 102 13.30 11.87 -1.86
CA CYS A 102 12.88 11.82 -0.46
C CYS A 102 13.81 12.60 0.48
N VAL A 103 14.85 13.25 -0.05
CA VAL A 103 15.85 13.97 0.75
C VAL A 103 15.71 15.47 0.51
N GLN A 104 15.85 16.24 1.59
CA GLN A 104 16.05 17.69 1.57
C GLN A 104 17.43 17.99 2.14
N LEU A 105 18.16 18.94 1.57
CA LEU A 105 19.40 19.42 2.17
C LEU A 105 19.10 20.53 3.16
N ILE A 106 19.73 20.48 4.33
CA ILE A 106 19.62 21.49 5.38
C ILE A 106 20.96 22.22 5.48
N VAL A 107 20.90 23.52 5.28
CA VAL A 107 22.05 24.42 5.28
C VAL A 107 22.61 24.57 6.70
N GLY A 108 23.92 24.40 6.82
CA GLY A 108 24.72 24.73 7.98
C GLY A 108 25.80 25.73 7.58
N ASP A 109 26.97 25.22 7.19
CA ASP A 109 28.11 26.01 6.72
C ASP A 109 28.01 26.39 5.23
N GLY A 110 27.07 25.78 4.49
CA GLY A 110 26.74 26.12 3.11
C GLY A 110 27.77 25.66 2.08
N ARG A 111 28.76 24.86 2.47
CA ARG A 111 29.88 24.46 1.61
C ARG A 111 29.54 23.34 0.63
N ARG A 112 28.60 22.46 1.00
CA ARG A 112 28.22 21.28 0.21
C ARG A 112 26.87 21.45 -0.50
N VAL A 113 26.09 22.46 -0.16
CA VAL A 113 24.79 22.72 -0.78
C VAL A 113 24.99 23.68 -1.94
N ARG A 114 24.60 23.29 -3.15
CA ARG A 114 24.62 24.15 -4.34
C ARG A 114 23.37 25.04 -4.36
N PHE A 115 23.57 26.34 -4.55
CA PHE A 115 22.50 27.32 -4.40
C PHE A 115 21.34 27.09 -5.38
N TRP A 116 21.64 26.84 -6.67
CA TRP A 116 20.59 26.73 -7.69
C TRP A 116 20.06 25.32 -7.93
N GLU A 117 20.93 24.31 -7.85
CA GLU A 117 20.63 22.96 -8.32
C GLU A 117 20.14 22.01 -7.22
N ASP A 118 20.44 22.28 -5.96
CA ASP A 118 20.02 21.40 -4.86
C ASP A 118 18.66 21.84 -4.26
N SER A 119 17.88 20.89 -3.77
CA SER A 119 16.63 21.18 -3.03
C SER A 119 16.94 21.41 -1.55
N TRP A 120 17.18 22.69 -1.21
CA TRP A 120 17.52 23.12 0.14
C TRP A 120 16.56 24.17 0.72
N VAL A 121 15.79 24.84 -0.14
CA VAL A 121 14.70 25.74 0.24
C VAL A 121 13.42 25.36 -0.52
N GLY A 122 12.34 25.09 0.22
CA GLY A 122 11.13 24.52 -0.36
C GLY A 122 11.29 23.07 -0.86
N ASP A 123 10.41 22.66 -1.78
CA ASP A 123 10.32 21.28 -2.27
C ASP A 123 11.12 21.00 -3.55
N ARG A 124 11.47 22.06 -4.31
CA ARG A 124 12.15 21.98 -5.61
C ARG A 124 13.41 22.86 -5.62
N PRO A 125 14.40 22.55 -6.49
CA PRO A 125 15.56 23.42 -6.69
C PRO A 125 15.16 24.83 -7.13
N LEU A 126 15.95 25.84 -6.76
CA LEU A 126 15.70 27.23 -7.16
C LEU A 126 15.80 27.45 -8.67
N SER A 127 16.58 26.63 -9.37
CA SER A 127 16.66 26.62 -10.84
C SER A 127 15.32 26.29 -11.51
N GLU A 128 14.46 25.47 -10.88
CA GLU A 128 13.12 25.18 -11.37
C GLU A 128 12.10 26.25 -10.99
N VAL A 129 12.26 26.88 -9.83
CA VAL A 129 11.35 27.92 -9.34
C VAL A 129 11.61 29.26 -10.06
N PHE A 130 12.87 29.61 -10.30
CA PHE A 130 13.30 30.84 -10.95
C PHE A 130 14.17 30.56 -12.19
N PRO A 131 13.62 29.93 -13.25
CA PRO A 131 14.39 29.51 -14.43
C PRO A 131 14.95 30.69 -15.25
N ARG A 132 14.37 31.90 -15.14
CA ARG A 132 14.90 33.11 -15.76
C ARG A 132 16.17 33.58 -15.05
N LEU A 133 16.12 33.73 -13.73
CA LEU A 133 17.28 34.13 -12.92
C LEU A 133 18.42 33.11 -13.03
N PHE A 134 18.09 31.82 -13.03
CA PHE A 134 19.09 30.75 -13.20
C PHE A 134 19.86 30.92 -14.51
N ARG A 135 19.17 31.14 -15.65
CA ARG A 135 19.82 31.36 -16.96
C ARG A 135 20.74 32.59 -16.99
N LEU A 136 20.44 33.60 -16.19
CA LEU A 136 21.24 34.83 -16.10
C LEU A 136 22.46 34.69 -15.21
N SER A 137 22.45 33.75 -14.26
CA SER A 137 23.59 33.50 -13.40
C SER A 137 24.78 32.91 -14.18
N ARG A 138 25.99 33.09 -13.65
CA ARG A 138 27.20 32.38 -14.07
C ARG A 138 27.62 31.31 -13.07
N LEU A 139 26.99 31.30 -11.90
CA LEU A 139 27.40 30.56 -10.71
C LEU A 139 26.44 29.39 -10.43
N HIS A 140 26.13 28.60 -11.46
CA HIS A 140 25.12 27.53 -11.36
C HIS A 140 25.52 26.44 -10.35
N ASN A 141 26.80 26.05 -10.35
CA ASN A 141 27.32 24.94 -9.55
C ASN A 141 27.94 25.39 -8.23
N CYS A 142 27.88 26.68 -7.91
CA CYS A 142 28.53 27.23 -6.73
C CYS A 142 27.73 26.91 -5.45
N SER A 143 28.47 26.71 -4.36
CA SER A 143 27.89 26.43 -3.04
C SER A 143 27.29 27.69 -2.43
N ILE A 144 26.35 27.53 -1.49
CA ILE A 144 25.72 28.64 -0.78
C ILE A 144 26.78 29.54 -0.12
N GLU A 145 27.80 28.94 0.50
CA GLU A 145 28.90 29.68 1.13
C GLU A 145 29.65 30.55 0.10
N SER A 146 29.95 30.01 -1.08
CA SER A 146 30.65 30.75 -2.13
C SER A 146 29.82 31.87 -2.77
N LEU A 147 28.49 31.77 -2.78
CA LEU A 147 27.60 32.87 -3.21
C LEU A 147 27.36 33.91 -2.11
N SER A 148 27.57 33.55 -0.85
CA SER A 148 27.38 34.45 0.28
C SER A 148 28.56 35.41 0.40
N ILE A 149 28.27 36.69 0.66
CA ILE A 149 29.31 37.68 0.96
C ILE A 149 29.69 37.54 2.44
N PRO A 150 30.96 37.25 2.77
CA PRO A 150 31.39 37.06 4.15
C PRO A 150 31.06 38.28 5.03
N ASN A 151 30.70 38.03 6.28
CA ASN A 151 30.45 39.06 7.31
C ASN A 151 29.30 40.04 7.03
N SER A 152 28.37 39.70 6.12
CA SER A 152 27.14 40.45 5.91
C SER A 152 26.00 39.91 6.80
N ILE A 153 25.34 40.80 7.54
CA ILE A 153 24.12 40.49 8.33
C ILE A 153 23.06 41.53 7.96
N PRO A 154 21.94 41.14 7.31
CA PRO A 154 21.60 39.80 6.81
C PRO A 154 22.55 39.32 5.69
N VAL A 155 22.50 38.02 5.38
CA VAL A 155 23.34 37.41 4.33
C VAL A 155 23.10 38.12 3.00
N SER A 156 24.14 38.77 2.49
CA SER A 156 24.16 39.35 1.16
C SER A 156 24.62 38.33 0.14
N TRP A 157 23.97 38.32 -1.02
CA TRP A 157 24.17 37.30 -2.05
C TRP A 157 24.80 37.91 -3.30
N ASN A 158 25.82 37.23 -3.84
CA ASN A 158 26.32 37.49 -5.17
C ASN A 158 25.85 36.38 -6.13
N PHE A 159 24.79 36.65 -6.89
CA PHE A 159 24.23 35.69 -7.84
C PHE A 159 25.00 35.62 -9.17
N GLY A 160 25.97 36.52 -9.40
CA GLY A 160 26.82 36.51 -10.60
C GLY A 160 26.05 36.67 -11.91
N PHE A 161 25.08 37.58 -11.98
CA PHE A 161 24.30 37.82 -13.20
C PHE A 161 25.17 38.39 -14.34
N ARG A 162 24.94 37.91 -15.57
CA ARG A 162 25.73 38.28 -16.77
C ARG A 162 25.48 39.69 -17.29
N ARG A 163 24.36 40.30 -16.90
CA ARG A 163 23.92 41.64 -17.32
C ARG A 163 23.06 42.28 -16.23
N ASN A 164 22.75 43.56 -16.40
CA ASN A 164 21.75 44.25 -15.59
C ASN A 164 20.37 43.61 -15.78
N LEU A 165 19.61 43.60 -14.68
CA LEU A 165 18.25 43.05 -14.63
C LEU A 165 17.25 44.07 -15.18
N ASN A 166 16.20 43.58 -15.84
CA ASN A 166 15.01 44.40 -16.13
C ASN A 166 14.05 44.40 -14.93
N ASP A 167 12.98 45.19 -15.01
CA ASP A 167 12.03 45.36 -13.92
C ASP A 167 11.36 44.05 -13.48
N GLU A 168 11.02 43.16 -14.42
CA GLU A 168 10.45 41.85 -14.10
C GLU A 168 11.45 40.93 -13.38
N GLU A 169 12.70 40.90 -13.85
CA GLU A 169 13.77 40.10 -13.24
C GLU A 169 14.12 40.64 -11.85
N ALA A 170 14.06 41.96 -11.65
CA ALA A 170 14.23 42.58 -10.34
C ALA A 170 13.11 42.17 -9.36
N LEU A 171 11.86 42.06 -9.84
CA LEU A 171 10.76 41.54 -9.05
C LEU A 171 10.99 40.06 -8.66
N GLU A 172 11.45 39.21 -9.59
CA GLU A 172 11.81 37.82 -9.28
C GLU A 172 12.94 37.73 -8.25
N VAL A 173 13.95 38.60 -8.32
CA VAL A 173 15.03 38.66 -7.32
C VAL A 173 14.49 39.07 -5.96
N SER A 174 13.55 40.02 -5.89
CA SER A 174 12.95 40.39 -4.61
C SER A 174 12.18 39.22 -3.97
N ALA A 175 11.42 38.46 -4.76
CA ALA A 175 10.76 37.23 -4.31
C ALA A 175 11.76 36.16 -3.85
N LEU A 176 12.87 35.99 -4.57
CA LEU A 176 13.96 35.09 -4.17
C LEU A 176 14.57 35.53 -2.84
N LEU A 177 14.88 36.81 -2.65
CA LEU A 177 15.45 37.35 -1.41
C LEU A 177 14.53 37.15 -0.21
N VAL A 178 13.22 37.31 -0.39
CA VAL A 178 12.23 37.00 0.66
C VAL A 178 12.28 35.52 1.03
N LEU A 179 12.35 34.63 0.04
CA LEU A 179 12.45 33.19 0.26
C LEU A 179 13.72 32.82 1.02
N VAL A 180 14.83 33.51 0.76
CA VAL A 180 16.13 33.24 1.39
C VAL A 180 16.46 34.10 2.61
N ALA A 181 15.57 35.00 3.03
CA ALA A 181 15.85 36.00 4.07
C ALA A 181 16.19 35.38 5.45
N ASN A 182 15.60 34.22 5.76
CA ASN A 182 15.74 33.57 7.07
C ASN A 182 16.90 32.58 7.15
N ILE A 183 17.76 32.50 6.12
CA ILE A 183 18.91 31.60 6.15
C ILE A 183 20.08 32.28 6.84
N SER A 184 20.60 31.61 7.87
CA SER A 184 21.85 31.95 8.52
C SER A 184 22.88 30.85 8.28
N LEU A 185 24.05 31.23 7.78
CA LEU A 185 25.18 30.33 7.67
C LEU A 185 25.87 30.22 9.03
N ILE A 186 25.90 29.01 9.57
CA ILE A 186 26.51 28.71 10.86
C ILE A 186 27.79 27.93 10.58
N GLY A 187 28.93 28.63 10.53
CA GLY A 187 30.22 28.02 10.17
C GLY A 187 30.67 26.87 11.07
N SER A 188 30.15 26.76 12.30
CA SER A 188 30.43 25.64 13.21
C SER A 188 29.59 24.39 12.94
N LYS A 189 28.52 24.49 12.15
CA LYS A 189 27.59 23.40 11.89
C LYS A 189 27.70 22.96 10.44
N LYS A 190 28.10 21.73 10.19
CA LYS A 190 28.17 21.16 8.83
C LYS A 190 26.77 21.07 8.21
N ASP A 191 26.70 21.25 6.90
CA ASP A 191 25.51 20.91 6.11
C ASP A 191 25.04 19.48 6.37
N SER A 192 23.72 19.26 6.35
CA SER A 192 23.11 17.95 6.68
C SER A 192 21.96 17.58 5.76
N ARG A 193 21.55 16.31 5.78
CA ARG A 193 20.35 15.81 5.08
C ARG A 193 19.19 15.74 6.05
N ARG A 194 17.99 16.08 5.59
CA ARG A 194 16.71 15.80 6.24
C ARG A 194 15.89 14.82 5.41
N TRP A 195 15.37 13.80 6.07
CA TRP A 195 14.46 12.83 5.46
C TRP A 195 13.05 13.43 5.39
N LYS A 196 12.50 13.63 4.19
CA LYS A 196 11.20 14.28 3.97
C LYS A 196 10.00 13.42 4.44
N LEU A 197 10.16 12.10 4.52
CA LEU A 197 9.05 11.18 4.80
C LEU A 197 8.73 10.98 6.30
N GLU A 198 9.53 11.54 7.21
CA GLU A 198 9.34 11.40 8.66
C GLU A 198 9.49 12.77 9.32
N ALA A 199 8.61 13.09 10.27
CA ALA A 199 8.64 14.36 10.99
C ALA A 199 9.96 14.57 11.76
N SER A 200 10.57 13.48 12.23
CA SER A 200 11.86 13.48 12.92
C SER A 200 13.03 13.91 12.03
N GLY A 201 12.86 13.89 10.70
CA GLY A 201 13.92 14.20 9.74
C GLY A 201 14.99 13.12 9.61
N PHE A 202 14.89 12.00 10.34
CA PHE A 202 15.83 10.89 10.24
C PHE A 202 15.35 9.82 9.28
N PHE A 203 16.30 9.20 8.58
CA PHE A 203 16.00 8.12 7.66
C PHE A 203 15.43 6.89 8.38
N SER A 204 14.36 6.34 7.83
CA SER A 204 13.77 5.08 8.27
C SER A 204 13.56 4.16 7.08
N CYS A 205 14.07 2.93 7.18
CA CYS A 205 13.80 1.89 6.16
C CYS A 205 12.30 1.63 6.01
N LYS A 206 11.51 1.84 7.07
CA LYS A 206 10.05 1.66 7.05
C LYS A 206 9.38 2.70 6.15
N SER A 207 9.70 3.99 6.34
CA SER A 207 9.10 5.06 5.54
C SER A 207 9.56 5.00 4.08
N PHE A 208 10.84 4.72 3.82
CA PHE A 208 11.30 4.58 2.44
C PHE A 208 10.66 3.37 1.74
N ARG A 209 10.55 2.22 2.41
CA ARG A 209 9.84 1.05 1.87
C ARG A 209 8.38 1.40 1.56
N HIS A 210 7.72 2.14 2.44
CA HIS A 210 6.32 2.54 2.25
C HIS A 210 6.18 3.45 1.03
N PHE A 211 7.07 4.43 0.85
CA PHE A 211 7.14 5.28 -0.34
C PHE A 211 7.34 4.46 -1.63
N ILE A 212 8.28 3.50 -1.64
CA ILE A 212 8.52 2.62 -2.80
C ILE A 212 7.32 1.70 -3.10
N SER A 213 6.60 1.25 -2.05
CA SER A 213 5.47 0.33 -2.20
C SER A 213 4.15 1.03 -2.53
N ASN A 214 4.02 2.30 -2.15
CA ASN A 214 2.83 3.08 -2.40
C ASN A 214 2.96 3.85 -3.69
N ASP A 215 2.41 3.27 -4.74
CA ASP A 215 1.94 4.05 -5.86
C ASP A 215 0.69 4.83 -5.40
N SER A 216 0.79 6.16 -5.35
CA SER A 216 -0.30 7.07 -4.98
C SER A 216 -1.47 7.00 -5.96
N SER A 217 -1.27 6.41 -7.14
CA SER A 217 -2.29 6.26 -8.18
C SER A 217 -3.29 5.12 -7.92
N VAL A 218 -3.03 4.22 -6.96
CA VAL A 218 -3.90 3.06 -6.72
C VAL A 218 -5.07 3.46 -5.82
N PRO A 219 -6.32 3.37 -6.28
CA PRO A 219 -7.49 3.70 -5.48
C PRO A 219 -7.61 2.79 -4.25
N SER A 220 -8.29 3.31 -3.22
CA SER A 220 -8.64 2.54 -2.03
C SER A 220 -9.48 1.31 -2.43
N PHE A 221 -9.25 0.20 -1.74
CA PHE A 221 -10.05 -1.01 -1.86
C PHE A 221 -11.19 -0.94 -0.85
N ASP A 222 -12.36 -0.47 -1.30
CA ASP A 222 -13.53 -0.25 -0.45
C ASP A 222 -13.89 -1.43 0.48
N PRO A 223 -13.81 -2.71 0.04
CA PRO A 223 -14.12 -3.85 0.90
C PRO A 223 -13.13 -4.08 2.07
N ALA A 224 -11.96 -3.41 2.08
CA ALA A 224 -10.89 -3.64 3.04
C ALA A 224 -11.37 -3.54 4.49
N ASN A 225 -12.02 -2.42 4.83
CA ASN A 225 -12.45 -2.16 6.19
C ASN A 225 -13.45 -3.21 6.68
N PHE A 226 -14.42 -3.57 5.84
CA PHE A 226 -15.43 -4.58 6.16
C PHE A 226 -14.77 -5.95 6.42
N ILE A 227 -13.94 -6.41 5.50
CA ILE A 227 -13.33 -7.76 5.57
C ILE A 227 -12.37 -7.86 6.74
N TRP A 228 -11.44 -6.91 6.89
CA TRP A 228 -10.35 -7.06 7.84
C TRP A 228 -10.74 -6.73 9.28
N LYS A 229 -11.70 -5.82 9.49
CA LYS A 229 -12.23 -5.49 10.84
C LYS A 229 -13.31 -6.47 11.33
N SER A 230 -13.84 -7.31 10.46
CA SER A 230 -14.82 -8.35 10.84
C SER A 230 -14.30 -9.26 11.96
N LYS A 231 -15.22 -9.81 12.75
CA LYS A 231 -14.91 -10.71 13.88
C LYS A 231 -15.10 -12.17 13.51
N VAL A 232 -14.49 -12.57 12.40
CA VAL A 232 -14.47 -13.96 11.92
C VAL A 232 -13.03 -14.48 11.85
N PRO A 233 -12.81 -15.81 11.80
CA PRO A 233 -11.47 -16.37 11.64
C PRO A 233 -10.74 -15.88 10.38
N THR A 234 -9.41 -15.81 10.42
CA THR A 234 -8.58 -15.31 9.30
C THR A 234 -8.84 -16.06 7.99
N LYS A 235 -9.10 -17.38 8.05
CA LYS A 235 -9.47 -18.19 6.87
C LYS A 235 -10.71 -17.63 6.15
N ILE A 236 -11.70 -17.16 6.91
CA ILE A 236 -12.94 -16.60 6.38
C ILE A 236 -12.71 -15.19 5.83
N LYS A 237 -11.84 -14.39 6.47
CA LYS A 237 -11.42 -13.09 5.93
C LYS A 237 -10.72 -13.23 4.58
N ILE A 238 -9.82 -14.22 4.45
CA ILE A 238 -9.14 -14.53 3.17
C ILE A 238 -10.16 -14.97 2.12
N LEU A 239 -11.16 -15.78 2.48
CA LEU A 239 -12.25 -16.12 1.56
C LEU A 239 -12.99 -14.85 1.09
N GLY A 240 -13.44 -14.00 2.01
CA GLY A 240 -14.14 -12.74 1.68
C GLY A 240 -13.29 -11.82 0.79
N TRP A 241 -11.98 -11.77 1.03
CA TRP A 241 -11.01 -11.05 0.20
C TRP A 241 -10.90 -11.63 -1.22
N LEU A 242 -10.86 -12.96 -1.37
CA LEU A 242 -10.88 -13.61 -2.69
C LEU A 242 -12.21 -13.41 -3.44
N VAL A 243 -13.33 -13.41 -2.72
CA VAL A 243 -14.66 -13.09 -3.24
C VAL A 243 -14.70 -11.66 -3.77
N ALA A 244 -14.25 -10.69 -2.97
CA ALA A 244 -14.22 -9.28 -3.34
C ALA A 244 -13.33 -8.98 -4.56
N HIS A 245 -12.24 -9.73 -4.73
CA HIS A 245 -11.40 -9.64 -5.94
C HIS A 245 -11.93 -10.44 -7.14
N GLY A 246 -12.93 -11.30 -6.95
CA GLY A 246 -13.45 -12.19 -7.99
C GLY A 246 -12.44 -13.25 -8.43
N ARG A 247 -11.63 -13.78 -7.50
CA ARG A 247 -10.45 -14.63 -7.81
C ARG A 247 -10.57 -16.08 -7.34
N LEU A 248 -11.74 -16.46 -6.85
CA LEU A 248 -12.06 -17.84 -6.51
C LEU A 248 -12.07 -18.75 -7.75
N ASN A 249 -11.81 -20.04 -7.54
CA ASN A 249 -11.78 -21.06 -8.59
C ASN A 249 -13.19 -21.50 -9.01
N THR A 250 -13.99 -20.56 -9.53
CA THR A 250 -15.25 -20.87 -10.21
C THR A 250 -14.98 -21.52 -11.57
N CYS A 251 -15.95 -22.21 -12.17
CA CYS A 251 -15.78 -22.77 -13.52
C CYS A 251 -15.36 -21.69 -14.53
N GLU A 252 -15.96 -20.49 -14.47
CA GLU A 252 -15.54 -19.36 -15.31
C GLU A 252 -14.05 -18.99 -15.13
N MET A 253 -13.57 -18.89 -13.87
CA MET A 253 -12.16 -18.53 -13.62
C MET A 253 -11.20 -19.65 -14.03
N LEU A 254 -11.59 -20.90 -13.84
CA LEU A 254 -10.81 -22.05 -14.28
C LEU A 254 -10.72 -22.11 -15.81
N GLN A 255 -11.83 -21.88 -16.52
CA GLN A 255 -11.84 -21.81 -17.98
C GLN A 255 -10.92 -20.69 -18.50
N ARG A 256 -10.96 -19.50 -17.88
CA ARG A 256 -10.06 -18.39 -18.26
C ARG A 256 -8.59 -18.72 -18.03
N ARG A 257 -8.26 -19.50 -16.99
CA ARG A 257 -6.87 -19.92 -16.71
C ARG A 257 -6.43 -21.10 -17.56
N ARG A 258 -7.36 -21.95 -17.99
CA ARG A 258 -7.09 -23.15 -18.78
C ARG A 258 -8.06 -23.21 -19.97
N PRO A 259 -7.86 -22.37 -21.00
CA PRO A 259 -8.78 -22.26 -22.13
C PRO A 259 -9.01 -23.58 -22.87
N PHE A 260 -8.03 -24.47 -22.84
CA PHE A 260 -8.05 -25.78 -23.52
C PHE A 260 -8.65 -26.91 -22.68
N CYS A 261 -8.98 -26.68 -21.41
CA CYS A 261 -9.72 -27.66 -20.60
C CYS A 261 -11.22 -27.39 -20.74
N CYS A 262 -11.98 -28.33 -21.30
CA CYS A 262 -13.44 -28.27 -21.30
C CYS A 262 -13.98 -28.69 -19.92
N PHE A 263 -14.44 -27.75 -19.11
CA PHE A 263 -15.04 -28.06 -17.82
C PHE A 263 -16.51 -28.45 -17.99
N SER A 264 -16.79 -29.72 -18.26
CA SER A 264 -18.15 -30.25 -18.23
C SER A 264 -18.48 -30.86 -16.85
N PRO A 265 -19.58 -30.46 -16.20
CA PRO A 265 -20.52 -29.43 -16.63
C PRO A 265 -20.10 -28.01 -16.24
N HIS A 266 -20.40 -27.04 -17.12
CA HIS A 266 -20.23 -25.60 -16.83
C HIS A 266 -21.32 -25.03 -15.91
N TRP A 267 -22.33 -25.82 -15.55
CA TRP A 267 -23.43 -25.40 -14.68
C TRP A 267 -23.04 -25.41 -13.20
N CYS A 268 -23.64 -24.49 -12.45
CA CYS A 268 -23.45 -24.32 -11.01
C CYS A 268 -23.97 -25.54 -10.25
N VAL A 269 -23.09 -26.21 -9.50
CA VAL A 269 -23.43 -27.44 -8.78
C VAL A 269 -24.54 -27.27 -7.72
N LEU A 270 -24.77 -26.02 -7.28
CA LEU A 270 -25.79 -25.70 -6.29
C LEU A 270 -27.21 -25.72 -6.88
N CYS A 271 -27.41 -25.13 -8.07
CA CYS A 271 -28.73 -25.00 -8.70
C CYS A 271 -28.96 -25.92 -9.91
N LYS A 272 -27.88 -26.45 -10.51
CA LYS A 272 -27.89 -27.28 -11.72
C LYS A 272 -28.58 -26.66 -12.95
N ARG A 273 -28.67 -25.32 -13.02
CA ARG A 273 -29.38 -24.57 -14.08
C ARG A 273 -28.47 -23.61 -14.86
N ASN A 274 -27.82 -22.69 -14.17
CA ASN A 274 -27.06 -21.59 -14.78
C ASN A 274 -25.55 -21.84 -14.74
N GLY A 275 -24.79 -21.13 -15.59
CA GLY A 275 -23.32 -21.19 -15.59
C GLY A 275 -22.69 -20.70 -14.28
N GLU A 276 -21.60 -21.34 -13.85
CA GLU A 276 -20.94 -21.00 -12.60
C GLU A 276 -19.95 -19.82 -12.71
N ASN A 277 -20.34 -18.67 -12.16
CA ASN A 277 -19.46 -17.54 -11.87
C ASN A 277 -19.64 -17.04 -10.43
N ALA A 278 -18.79 -16.12 -9.97
CA ALA A 278 -18.83 -15.65 -8.59
C ALA A 278 -20.17 -14.96 -8.25
N ASN A 279 -20.65 -14.05 -9.10
CA ASN A 279 -21.94 -13.36 -8.88
C ASN A 279 -23.10 -14.37 -8.83
N HIS A 280 -23.06 -15.40 -9.67
CA HIS A 280 -24.05 -16.47 -9.63
C HIS A 280 -24.00 -17.23 -8.31
N ILE A 281 -22.84 -17.79 -7.92
CA ILE A 281 -22.71 -18.58 -6.69
C ILE A 281 -23.16 -17.78 -5.47
N PHE A 282 -22.74 -16.52 -5.35
CA PHE A 282 -22.91 -15.76 -4.11
C PHE A 282 -24.13 -14.84 -4.08
N LEU A 283 -24.78 -14.54 -5.22
CA LEU A 283 -25.93 -13.62 -5.25
C LEU A 283 -27.13 -14.22 -5.99
N GLN A 284 -26.94 -14.69 -7.22
CA GLN A 284 -28.05 -15.00 -8.14
C GLN A 284 -28.54 -16.45 -8.07
N CYS A 285 -27.75 -17.36 -7.50
CA CYS A 285 -28.14 -18.75 -7.29
C CYS A 285 -29.33 -18.82 -6.33
N GLU A 286 -30.26 -19.75 -6.56
CA GLU A 286 -31.46 -19.95 -5.73
C GLU A 286 -31.08 -20.17 -4.25
N ALA A 287 -30.08 -21.01 -4.00
CA ALA A 287 -29.53 -21.21 -2.66
C ALA A 287 -29.01 -19.91 -2.04
N ALA A 288 -28.29 -19.07 -2.79
CA ALA A 288 -27.77 -17.81 -2.29
C ALA A 288 -28.89 -16.80 -2.01
N SER A 289 -29.81 -16.64 -2.97
CA SER A 289 -30.97 -15.77 -2.83
C SER A 289 -31.82 -16.13 -1.61
N PHE A 290 -32.03 -17.42 -1.36
CA PHE A 290 -32.72 -17.90 -0.18
C PHE A 290 -32.01 -17.49 1.13
N LEU A 291 -30.70 -17.73 1.23
CA LEU A 291 -29.92 -17.38 2.43
C LEU A 291 -29.88 -15.88 2.68
N TRP A 292 -29.75 -15.06 1.62
CA TRP A 292 -29.79 -13.61 1.74
C TRP A 292 -31.16 -13.12 2.22
N GLN A 293 -32.25 -13.64 1.66
CA GLN A 293 -33.60 -13.30 2.10
C GLN A 293 -33.83 -13.65 3.57
N LYS A 294 -33.33 -14.80 4.05
CA LYS A 294 -33.40 -15.18 5.47
C LYS A 294 -32.61 -14.20 6.35
N LEU A 295 -31.35 -13.89 6.01
CA LEU A 295 -30.53 -12.94 6.77
C LEU A 295 -31.16 -11.55 6.85
N TYR A 296 -31.68 -11.04 5.73
CA TYR A 296 -32.33 -9.72 5.69
C TYR A 296 -33.65 -9.72 6.47
N ARG A 297 -34.42 -10.82 6.40
CA ARG A 297 -35.64 -11.00 7.22
C ARG A 297 -35.32 -11.01 8.71
N GLU A 298 -34.25 -11.67 9.13
CA GLU A 298 -33.77 -11.61 10.53
C GLU A 298 -33.43 -10.17 10.94
N ALA A 299 -32.87 -9.36 10.04
CA ALA A 299 -32.60 -7.95 10.32
C ALA A 299 -33.84 -7.04 10.22
N GLY A 300 -34.97 -7.53 9.67
CA GLY A 300 -36.16 -6.72 9.43
C GLY A 300 -36.03 -5.78 8.23
N VAL A 301 -35.12 -6.10 7.30
CA VAL A 301 -34.83 -5.31 6.09
C VAL A 301 -35.23 -6.12 4.86
N ILE A 302 -35.62 -5.44 3.77
CA ILE A 302 -35.94 -6.11 2.50
C ILE A 302 -34.64 -6.40 1.74
N TRP A 303 -34.49 -7.62 1.25
CA TRP A 303 -33.37 -7.99 0.40
C TRP A 303 -33.55 -7.43 -1.01
N GLY A 304 -32.69 -6.49 -1.40
CA GLY A 304 -32.52 -6.07 -2.79
C GLY A 304 -31.23 -6.69 -3.34
N SER A 305 -31.36 -7.70 -4.21
CA SER A 305 -30.18 -8.39 -4.75
C SER A 305 -29.34 -7.45 -5.63
N PRO A 306 -28.06 -7.19 -5.28
CA PRO A 306 -27.19 -6.42 -6.15
C PRO A 306 -26.82 -7.25 -7.39
N VAL A 307 -26.58 -6.56 -8.51
CA VAL A 307 -26.15 -7.21 -9.77
C VAL A 307 -24.74 -7.81 -9.63
N GLN A 308 -23.87 -7.17 -8.85
CA GLN A 308 -22.47 -7.56 -8.67
C GLN A 308 -22.08 -7.62 -7.19
N ILE A 309 -21.15 -8.53 -6.87
CA ILE A 309 -20.59 -8.70 -5.53
C ILE A 309 -19.88 -7.42 -5.04
N SER A 310 -19.23 -6.68 -5.94
CA SER A 310 -18.58 -5.39 -5.61
C SER A 310 -19.59 -4.42 -4.99
N ALA A 311 -20.79 -4.33 -5.56
CA ALA A 311 -21.86 -3.47 -5.04
C ALA A 311 -22.34 -3.91 -3.66
N LEU A 312 -22.33 -5.21 -3.33
CA LEU A 312 -22.68 -5.69 -1.99
C LEU A 312 -21.73 -5.12 -0.91
N PHE A 313 -20.43 -5.04 -1.21
CA PHE A 313 -19.45 -4.50 -0.25
C PHE A 313 -19.57 -2.99 -0.07
N VAL A 314 -19.98 -2.26 -1.12
CA VAL A 314 -20.17 -0.80 -1.09
C VAL A 314 -21.49 -0.41 -0.43
N GLN A 315 -22.58 -1.10 -0.78
CA GLN A 315 -23.93 -0.85 -0.28
C GLN A 315 -24.16 -1.35 1.14
N ASN A 316 -23.12 -1.82 1.84
CA ASN A 316 -23.23 -2.55 3.10
C ASN A 316 -23.74 -1.67 4.26
N LEU A 317 -25.04 -1.44 4.26
CA LEU A 317 -25.84 -0.81 5.30
C LEU A 317 -25.97 -1.83 6.43
N GLY A 318 -25.48 -1.50 7.64
CA GLY A 318 -25.56 -2.39 8.79
C GLY A 318 -27.00 -2.77 9.11
N GLY A 319 -27.42 -3.98 8.74
CA GLY A 319 -28.82 -4.40 8.79
C GLY A 319 -29.40 -4.40 10.21
N PHE A 320 -28.63 -4.82 11.21
CA PHE A 320 -29.04 -4.83 12.63
C PHE A 320 -28.86 -3.47 13.35
N GLY A 321 -28.53 -2.40 12.63
CA GLY A 321 -28.30 -1.06 13.19
C GLY A 321 -26.83 -0.67 13.36
N LYS A 322 -26.59 0.47 14.03
CA LYS A 322 -25.26 1.10 14.13
C LYS A 322 -24.42 0.63 15.33
N GLY A 323 -25.01 -0.15 16.24
CA GLY A 323 -24.37 -0.67 17.45
C GLY A 323 -23.17 -1.57 17.18
N LYS A 324 -22.27 -1.72 18.17
CA LYS A 324 -21.07 -2.58 18.04
C LYS A 324 -21.46 -4.05 17.82
N LYS A 325 -22.41 -4.57 18.61
CA LYS A 325 -22.94 -5.94 18.50
C LYS A 325 -23.61 -6.17 17.15
N ALA A 326 -24.52 -5.26 16.76
CA ALA A 326 -25.15 -5.25 15.45
C ALA A 326 -24.16 -5.36 14.28
N LYS A 327 -23.10 -4.53 14.28
CA LYS A 327 -22.06 -4.55 13.24
C LYS A 327 -21.32 -5.89 13.18
N VAL A 328 -21.06 -6.52 14.33
CA VAL A 328 -20.41 -7.82 14.41
C VAL A 328 -21.32 -8.90 13.84
N LEU A 329 -22.57 -9.00 14.29
CA LEU A 329 -23.53 -10.00 13.80
C LEU A 329 -23.76 -9.87 12.30
N TRP A 330 -23.93 -8.63 11.80
CA TRP A 330 -24.11 -8.37 10.39
C TRP A 330 -22.90 -8.80 9.54
N GLY A 331 -21.69 -8.43 9.98
CA GLY A 331 -20.46 -8.83 9.30
C GLY A 331 -20.23 -10.35 9.32
N CYS A 332 -20.53 -11.00 10.46
CA CYS A 332 -20.50 -12.46 10.57
C CYS A 332 -21.53 -13.11 9.64
N GLY A 333 -22.75 -12.58 9.56
CA GLY A 333 -23.83 -13.10 8.70
C GLY A 333 -23.44 -13.12 7.22
N ILE A 334 -22.97 -11.99 6.71
CA ILE A 334 -22.50 -11.87 5.31
C ILE A 334 -21.38 -12.87 5.02
N LEU A 335 -20.36 -12.92 5.87
CA LEU A 335 -19.20 -13.79 5.65
C LEU A 335 -19.53 -15.27 5.88
N ALA A 336 -20.52 -15.58 6.72
CA ALA A 336 -21.02 -16.93 6.94
C ALA A 336 -21.76 -17.44 5.70
N ILE A 337 -22.57 -16.61 5.04
CA ILE A 337 -23.21 -16.97 3.76
C ILE A 337 -22.16 -17.32 2.71
N PHE A 338 -21.11 -16.48 2.55
CA PHE A 338 -20.02 -16.80 1.64
C PHE A 338 -19.33 -18.12 2.00
N TRP A 339 -19.03 -18.33 3.27
CA TRP A 339 -18.41 -19.57 3.74
C TRP A 339 -19.27 -20.80 3.48
N VAL A 340 -20.57 -20.75 3.81
CA VAL A 340 -21.50 -21.86 3.65
C VAL A 340 -21.71 -22.21 2.19
N LEU A 341 -21.95 -21.22 1.33
CA LEU A 341 -22.13 -21.45 -0.10
C LEU A 341 -20.86 -22.03 -0.74
N TRP A 342 -19.69 -21.45 -0.43
CA TRP A 342 -18.43 -21.92 -0.98
C TRP A 342 -18.08 -23.33 -0.49
N SER A 343 -18.30 -23.62 0.80
CA SER A 343 -18.02 -24.93 1.39
C SER A 343 -18.97 -26.00 0.85
N GLU A 344 -20.27 -25.70 0.78
CA GLU A 344 -21.28 -26.60 0.21
C GLU A 344 -20.96 -26.92 -1.25
N ARG A 345 -20.63 -25.91 -2.07
CA ARG A 345 -20.22 -26.08 -3.46
C ARG A 345 -19.00 -27.00 -3.59
N ASN A 346 -17.95 -26.74 -2.82
CA ASN A 346 -16.74 -27.57 -2.87
C ASN A 346 -17.00 -29.00 -2.42
N ARG A 347 -17.81 -29.19 -1.37
CA ARG A 347 -18.18 -30.52 -0.88
C ARG A 347 -18.89 -31.35 -1.95
N ARG A 348 -19.85 -30.73 -2.65
CA ARG A 348 -20.58 -31.41 -3.74
C ARG A 348 -19.69 -31.82 -4.90
N ILE A 349 -18.58 -31.11 -5.13
CA ILE A 349 -17.65 -31.40 -6.24
C ILE A 349 -16.60 -32.42 -5.85
N PHE A 350 -16.06 -32.35 -4.63
CA PHE A 350 -14.87 -33.13 -4.26
C PHE A 350 -15.15 -34.33 -3.35
N GLU A 351 -16.32 -34.43 -2.73
CA GLU A 351 -16.61 -35.46 -1.71
C GLU A 351 -17.78 -36.40 -2.08
N ALA A 352 -18.17 -36.47 -3.36
CA ALA A 352 -19.33 -37.28 -3.81
C ALA A 352 -20.60 -37.02 -2.98
N TYR A 353 -20.77 -35.79 -2.49
CA TYR A 353 -21.83 -35.38 -1.59
C TYR A 353 -22.98 -34.74 -2.36
N GLU A 354 -24.21 -35.23 -2.18
CA GLU A 354 -25.37 -34.81 -2.98
C GLU A 354 -25.92 -33.43 -2.59
N GLY A 355 -25.56 -32.94 -1.41
CA GLY A 355 -26.04 -31.67 -0.87
C GLY A 355 -27.09 -31.82 0.22
N VAL A 356 -27.45 -30.69 0.82
CA VAL A 356 -28.59 -30.58 1.75
C VAL A 356 -29.57 -29.50 1.30
N GLY A 357 -30.79 -29.54 1.85
CA GLY A 357 -31.82 -28.55 1.62
C GLY A 357 -31.45 -27.15 2.16
N PHE A 358 -32.15 -26.13 1.66
CA PHE A 358 -31.80 -24.73 1.95
C PHE A 358 -31.97 -24.34 3.43
N GLU A 359 -32.92 -24.95 4.15
CA GLU A 359 -33.07 -24.70 5.60
C GLU A 359 -31.86 -25.24 6.39
N VAL A 360 -31.30 -26.39 6.01
CA VAL A 360 -30.08 -26.92 6.65
C VAL A 360 -28.88 -26.02 6.36
N LEU A 361 -28.80 -25.42 5.15
CA LEU A 361 -27.78 -24.42 4.85
C LEU A 361 -27.95 -23.17 5.72
N TRP A 362 -29.19 -22.74 5.95
CA TRP A 362 -29.51 -21.63 6.85
C TRP A 362 -29.10 -21.94 8.29
N ASP A 363 -29.35 -23.16 8.78
CA ASP A 363 -28.90 -23.59 10.12
C ASP A 363 -27.39 -23.55 10.26
N ARG A 364 -26.64 -23.94 9.22
CA ARG A 364 -25.18 -23.79 9.19
C ARG A 364 -24.75 -22.32 9.23
N VAL A 365 -25.43 -21.43 8.50
CA VAL A 365 -25.18 -19.98 8.59
C VAL A 365 -25.40 -19.53 10.02
N ARG A 366 -26.52 -19.92 10.64
CA ARG A 366 -26.85 -19.52 12.00
C ARG A 366 -25.82 -19.97 13.02
N PHE A 367 -25.39 -21.23 12.91
CA PHE A 367 -24.34 -21.82 13.72
C PHE A 367 -23.03 -21.01 13.64
N TRP A 368 -22.54 -20.72 12.42
CA TRP A 368 -21.27 -20.00 12.27
C TRP A 368 -21.33 -18.57 12.79
N VAL A 369 -22.44 -17.87 12.58
CA VAL A 369 -22.62 -16.51 13.11
C VAL A 369 -22.60 -16.53 14.63
N ALA A 370 -23.36 -17.43 15.26
CA ALA A 370 -23.40 -17.55 16.71
C ALA A 370 -22.02 -17.91 17.28
N LEU A 371 -21.31 -18.86 16.65
CA LEU A 371 -19.99 -19.30 17.08
C LEU A 371 -18.97 -18.16 16.98
N TRP A 372 -18.94 -17.44 15.85
CA TRP A 372 -17.98 -16.36 15.67
C TRP A 372 -18.29 -15.14 16.53
N ALA A 373 -19.57 -14.86 16.81
CA ALA A 373 -19.95 -13.78 17.71
C ALA A 373 -19.64 -14.12 19.17
N SER A 374 -19.96 -15.34 19.64
CA SER A 374 -19.84 -15.74 21.04
C SER A 374 -18.40 -15.75 21.55
N VAL A 375 -17.42 -15.95 20.67
CA VAL A 375 -15.99 -15.93 21.03
C VAL A 375 -15.39 -14.52 21.07
N THR A 376 -16.20 -13.49 20.90
CA THR A 376 -15.74 -12.09 20.96
C THR A 376 -16.02 -11.47 22.32
N GLU A 377 -15.12 -10.62 22.79
CA GLU A 377 -15.30 -9.80 24.01
C GLU A 377 -16.58 -8.96 24.00
N ILE A 378 -17.13 -8.65 22.82
CA ILE A 378 -18.34 -7.83 22.67
C ILE A 378 -19.59 -8.61 23.12
N PHE A 379 -19.55 -9.94 23.07
CA PHE A 379 -20.65 -10.84 23.42
C PHE A 379 -20.35 -11.67 24.67
N LYS A 380 -19.41 -11.24 25.53
CA LYS A 380 -19.02 -11.98 26.74
C LYS A 380 -20.20 -12.33 27.68
N ASP A 381 -21.25 -11.51 27.67
CA ASP A 381 -22.45 -11.68 28.52
C ASP A 381 -23.55 -12.50 27.82
N TYR A 382 -23.30 -13.01 26.61
CA TYR A 382 -24.27 -13.78 25.82
C TYR A 382 -23.77 -15.20 25.61
N SER A 383 -24.63 -16.17 25.94
CA SER A 383 -24.36 -17.57 25.60
C SER A 383 -24.47 -17.80 24.08
N PHE A 384 -23.74 -18.80 23.57
CA PHE A 384 -23.88 -19.26 22.19
C PHE A 384 -25.35 -19.54 21.82
N SER A 385 -26.09 -20.22 22.70
CA SER A 385 -27.50 -20.56 22.50
C SER A 385 -28.39 -19.32 22.43
N SER A 386 -28.10 -18.30 23.23
CA SER A 386 -28.83 -17.01 23.20
C SER A 386 -28.66 -16.33 21.85
N ILE A 387 -27.42 -16.28 21.34
CA ILE A 387 -27.13 -15.69 20.03
C ILE A 387 -27.73 -16.56 18.92
N LEU A 388 -27.68 -17.88 19.00
CA LEU A 388 -28.23 -18.75 17.96
C LEU A 388 -29.74 -18.58 17.78
N ARG A 389 -30.46 -18.29 18.88
CA ARG A 389 -31.92 -18.18 18.90
C ARG A 389 -32.45 -16.84 18.41
N ASP A 390 -31.85 -15.73 18.80
CA ASP A 390 -32.38 -14.39 18.51
C ASP A 390 -31.27 -13.37 18.25
N TRP A 391 -31.09 -13.02 16.96
CA TRP A 391 -30.09 -12.05 16.53
C TRP A 391 -30.47 -10.62 16.81
N ARG A 392 -31.77 -10.30 16.85
CA ARG A 392 -32.25 -8.94 17.13
C ARG A 392 -32.02 -8.60 18.59
N ALA A 393 -32.40 -9.51 19.49
CA ALA A 393 -32.14 -9.33 20.92
C ALA A 393 -30.64 -9.26 21.23
N ALA A 394 -29.83 -10.05 20.53
CA ALA A 394 -28.37 -10.02 20.68
C ALA A 394 -27.70 -8.78 20.05
N ALA A 395 -28.36 -8.08 19.13
CA ALA A 395 -27.80 -6.92 18.44
C ALA A 395 -27.87 -5.60 19.22
N VAL A 396 -28.75 -5.51 20.22
CA VAL A 396 -28.92 -4.38 21.15
C VAL A 396 -27.78 -4.36 22.17
#